data_AF-A0A7K9Q0L3-F1
#
_entry.id   AF-A0A7K9Q0L3-F1
#
_cell.length_a   1.000
_cell.length_b   1.000
_cell.length_c   1.000
_cell.angle_alpha   90.00
_cell.angle_beta   90.00
_cell.angle_gamma   90.00
#
_symmetry.space_group_name_H-M   'P 1'
#
loop_
_entity.id
_entity.type
_entity.pdbx_description
1 polymer ?
#
loop_
_entity_poly.entity_id
_entity_poly.type
_entity_poly.pdbx_seq_one_letter_code
_entity_poly.pdbx_strand_id
1 'polypeptide(L)'
;PEEFVYGEEDFVLQAAGWGDPDSAPSRFDRVLLAGWSDRMERGLFRYRLGPLPTRVLPGPVRLVAQLNEQRSAERRPPQPVHSLRDPFDPGAFNFTRLRPAELLFRLRRTGGPGPPPDPLLVAINASPLERGHVLLLPEPARRLPQVLTAPALRGALEAALLSAHPGFRVGFNGLGGGASVNHLHLHGLYLGGPLPLEEAPAEPLGPRLGLLRAGPAPAFLFFAPGPAALEPLSRAVCRAAEHLAGAGLAYNVLATRGDPPAGPGAGGGRGLRVLLWARR
;
A
#
# COMPACT_ATOMS: atom_id res chain seq x y z
N PRO A 1 18.76 -1.45 11.48
CA PRO A 1 18.53 -0.81 10.16
C PRO A 1 18.74 0.70 10.30
N GLU A 2 19.07 1.39 9.22
CA GLU A 2 19.11 2.88 9.23
C GLU A 2 17.73 3.45 9.55
N GLU A 3 17.68 4.64 10.14
CA GLU A 3 16.43 5.32 10.51
C GLU A 3 16.05 6.36 9.44
N PHE A 4 14.85 6.26 8.89
CA PHE A 4 14.20 7.34 8.15
C PHE A 4 13.25 8.07 9.11
N VAL A 5 13.77 9.13 9.70
CA VAL A 5 12.98 10.04 10.56
C VAL A 5 12.25 11.06 9.69
N TYR A 6 11.00 11.36 10.04
CA TYR A 6 10.18 12.37 9.35
C TYR A 6 9.21 13.09 10.30
N GLY A 7 8.88 14.33 9.96
CA GLY A 7 7.88 15.17 10.60
C GLY A 7 6.69 15.48 9.69
N GLU A 8 5.83 16.41 10.09
CA GLU A 8 4.69 16.83 9.26
C GLU A 8 5.12 17.65 8.04
N GLU A 9 6.24 18.36 8.16
CA GLU A 9 6.90 19.15 7.12
C GLU A 9 7.40 18.31 5.94
N ASP A 10 7.62 17.01 6.15
CA ASP A 10 8.05 16.08 5.10
C ASP A 10 6.87 15.57 4.24
N PHE A 11 5.62 15.80 4.67
CA PHE A 11 4.46 15.37 3.90
C PHE A 11 4.26 16.22 2.64
N VAL A 12 4.17 15.55 1.51
CA VAL A 12 3.86 16.17 0.22
C VAL A 12 2.35 16.23 0.05
N LEU A 13 1.72 17.36 0.40
CA LEU A 13 0.26 17.47 0.32
C LEU A 13 -0.25 17.65 -1.12
N GLN A 14 0.55 18.28 -1.98
CA GLN A 14 0.30 18.39 -3.41
C GLN A 14 1.29 17.49 -4.16
N ALA A 15 0.87 16.26 -4.47
CA ALA A 15 1.66 15.37 -5.31
C ALA A 15 1.74 15.94 -6.73
N ALA A 16 2.86 15.68 -7.40
CA ALA A 16 3.04 16.11 -8.78
C ALA A 16 1.96 15.54 -9.71
N GLY A 17 1.66 16.29 -10.78
CA GLY A 17 0.82 15.80 -11.86
C GLY A 17 1.45 14.60 -12.58
N TRP A 18 0.62 13.78 -13.20
CA TRP A 18 1.12 12.75 -14.11
C TRP A 18 1.86 13.40 -15.29
N GLY A 19 3.14 13.07 -15.47
CA GLY A 19 3.94 13.59 -16.59
C GLY A 19 4.50 14.99 -16.38
N ASP A 20 4.48 15.52 -15.16
CA ASP A 20 5.11 16.80 -14.82
C ASP A 20 6.65 16.68 -14.88
N PRO A 21 7.31 17.29 -15.87
CA PRO A 21 8.76 17.17 -16.06
C PRO A 21 9.56 17.86 -14.95
N ASP A 22 8.95 18.81 -14.23
CA ASP A 22 9.60 19.57 -13.15
C ASP A 22 9.40 18.90 -11.77
N SER A 23 8.72 17.75 -11.74
CA SER A 23 8.45 17.04 -10.49
C SER A 23 9.68 16.33 -9.93
N ALA A 24 10.34 16.97 -8.96
CA ALA A 24 11.45 16.37 -8.24
C ALA A 24 10.96 15.27 -7.27
N PRO A 25 11.66 14.13 -7.16
CA PRO A 25 11.35 13.10 -6.17
C PRO A 25 11.58 13.64 -4.74
N SER A 26 10.70 13.27 -3.81
CA SER A 26 10.86 13.60 -2.39
C SER A 26 12.12 12.95 -1.79
N ARG A 27 12.52 13.37 -0.58
CA ARG A 27 13.55 12.66 0.19
C ARG A 27 13.19 11.18 0.37
N PHE A 28 11.92 10.87 0.65
CA PHE A 28 11.43 9.51 0.80
C PHE A 28 11.61 8.71 -0.49
N ASP A 29 11.17 9.25 -1.63
CA ASP A 29 11.29 8.59 -2.94
C ASP A 29 12.74 8.29 -3.30
N ARG A 30 13.63 9.27 -3.08
CA ARG A 30 15.07 9.09 -3.35
C ARG A 30 15.66 7.97 -2.52
N VAL A 31 15.44 7.98 -1.21
CA VAL A 31 16.00 6.96 -0.30
C VAL A 31 15.43 5.57 -0.60
N LEU A 32 14.12 5.45 -0.79
CA LEU A 32 13.47 4.19 -1.09
C LEU A 32 13.94 3.61 -2.43
N LEU A 33 13.93 4.40 -3.50
CA LEU A 33 14.30 3.93 -4.83
C LEU A 33 15.80 3.62 -4.93
N ALA A 34 16.67 4.42 -4.31
CA ALA A 34 18.10 4.15 -4.26
C ALA A 34 18.40 2.86 -3.50
N GLY A 35 17.79 2.69 -2.32
CA GLY A 35 17.92 1.45 -1.54
C GLY A 35 17.40 0.25 -2.32
N TRP A 36 16.23 0.36 -2.93
CA TRP A 36 15.66 -0.73 -3.74
C TRP A 36 16.57 -1.12 -4.91
N SER A 37 17.13 -0.15 -5.64
CA SER A 37 18.06 -0.39 -6.75
C SER A 37 19.36 -1.05 -6.28
N ASP A 38 19.97 -0.59 -5.19
CA ASP A 38 21.17 -1.22 -4.61
C ASP A 38 20.92 -2.70 -4.30
N ARG A 39 19.78 -3.03 -3.67
CA ARG A 39 19.44 -4.42 -3.36
C ARG A 39 19.22 -5.26 -4.63
N MET A 40 18.77 -4.64 -5.72
CA MET A 40 18.56 -5.30 -7.02
C MET A 40 19.90 -5.62 -7.67
N GLU A 41 20.84 -4.68 -7.65
CA GLU A 41 22.21 -4.85 -8.15
C GLU A 41 22.98 -5.92 -7.36
N ARG A 42 22.73 -6.00 -6.05
CA ARG A 42 23.32 -7.01 -5.16
C ARG A 42 22.66 -8.40 -5.25
N GLY A 43 21.67 -8.59 -6.12
CA GLY A 43 21.04 -9.89 -6.35
C GLY A 43 20.22 -10.42 -5.17
N LEU A 44 19.62 -9.53 -4.36
CA LEU A 44 18.87 -9.93 -3.17
C LEU A 44 17.42 -10.34 -3.45
N PHE A 45 16.98 -10.19 -4.69
CA PHE A 45 15.66 -10.59 -5.19
C PHE A 45 15.69 -12.01 -5.75
N ARG A 46 14.52 -12.66 -5.87
CA ARG A 46 14.40 -14.00 -6.47
C ARG A 46 14.65 -13.99 -7.99
N TYR A 47 14.46 -12.84 -8.62
CA TYR A 47 14.71 -12.61 -10.04
C TYR A 47 15.06 -11.14 -10.25
N ARG A 48 15.71 -10.84 -11.38
CA ARG A 48 16.02 -9.48 -11.80
C ARG A 48 14.79 -8.89 -12.49
N LEU A 49 14.26 -7.77 -11.98
CA LEU A 49 13.13 -7.10 -12.64
C LEU A 49 13.61 -6.42 -13.94
N GLY A 50 13.26 -7.01 -15.08
CA GLY A 50 13.48 -6.42 -16.41
C GLY A 50 12.33 -5.51 -16.85
N PRO A 51 12.33 -5.06 -18.11
CA PRO A 51 11.19 -4.38 -18.71
C PRO A 51 9.91 -5.22 -18.56
N LEU A 52 8.82 -4.58 -18.17
CA LEU A 52 7.51 -5.21 -18.01
C LEU A 52 6.63 -4.82 -19.19
N PRO A 53 6.40 -5.71 -20.19
CA PRO A 53 5.46 -5.46 -21.26
C PRO A 53 4.10 -5.07 -20.65
N THR A 54 3.70 -3.83 -20.89
CA THR A 54 2.53 -3.21 -20.24
C THR A 54 1.59 -2.69 -21.30
N ARG A 55 0.29 -2.98 -21.17
CA ARG A 55 -0.75 -2.47 -22.07
C ARG A 55 -1.97 -2.03 -21.27
N VAL A 56 -2.58 -0.93 -21.69
CA VAL A 56 -3.93 -0.55 -21.25
C VAL A 56 -4.92 -1.27 -22.15
N LEU A 57 -5.75 -2.13 -21.57
CA LEU A 57 -6.75 -2.88 -22.31
C LEU A 57 -7.90 -1.95 -22.73
N PRO A 58 -8.52 -2.20 -23.90
CA PRO A 58 -9.67 -1.43 -24.35
C PRO A 58 -10.88 -1.65 -23.42
N GLY A 59 -11.84 -0.73 -23.49
CA GLY A 59 -13.08 -0.79 -22.71
C GLY A 59 -13.14 0.24 -21.57
N PRO A 60 -14.32 0.37 -20.94
CA PRO A 60 -14.60 1.49 -20.02
C PRO A 60 -13.77 1.45 -18.72
N VAL A 61 -13.28 0.26 -18.33
CA VAL A 61 -12.48 0.08 -17.11
C VAL A 61 -10.98 0.40 -17.33
N ARG A 62 -10.50 0.38 -18.59
CA ARG A 62 -9.10 0.60 -18.98
C ARG A 62 -8.08 -0.12 -18.08
N LEU A 63 -8.22 -1.44 -17.95
CA LEU A 63 -7.33 -2.26 -17.11
C LEU A 63 -5.87 -2.16 -17.59
N VAL A 64 -4.93 -2.04 -16.65
CA VAL A 64 -3.49 -2.11 -16.94
C VAL A 64 -3.06 -3.57 -16.81
N ALA A 65 -2.70 -4.19 -17.93
CA ALA A 65 -2.17 -5.54 -17.99
C ALA A 65 -0.64 -5.51 -18.11
N GLN A 66 0.05 -6.23 -17.23
CA GLN A 66 1.51 -6.31 -17.21
C GLN A 66 1.95 -7.78 -17.19
N LEU A 67 2.90 -8.13 -18.06
CA LEU A 67 3.47 -9.47 -18.09
C LEU A 67 4.77 -9.52 -17.28
N ASN A 68 4.81 -10.41 -16.28
CA ASN A 68 6.00 -10.73 -15.51
C ASN A 68 6.17 -12.26 -15.41
N GLU A 69 6.84 -12.83 -16.40
CA GLU A 69 7.04 -14.28 -16.54
C GLU A 69 7.87 -14.85 -15.38
N GLN A 70 8.98 -14.19 -15.05
CA GLN A 70 9.87 -14.62 -13.97
C GLN A 70 9.15 -14.64 -12.64
N ARG A 71 8.32 -13.64 -12.33
CA ARG A 71 7.52 -13.66 -11.10
C ARG A 71 6.58 -14.85 -11.04
N SER A 72 6.00 -15.22 -12.18
CA SER A 72 5.06 -16.35 -12.25
C SER A 72 5.75 -17.67 -11.91
N ALA A 73 7.01 -17.84 -12.32
CA ALA A 73 7.81 -19.02 -12.03
C ALA A 73 8.50 -19.00 -10.65
N GLU A 74 9.05 -17.84 -10.25
CA GLU A 74 10.00 -17.74 -9.14
C GLU A 74 9.36 -17.33 -7.81
N ARG A 75 8.12 -16.79 -7.83
CA ARG A 75 7.44 -16.38 -6.60
C ARG A 75 7.16 -17.61 -5.73
N ARG A 76 7.36 -17.45 -4.42
CA ARG A 76 6.96 -18.47 -3.44
C ARG A 76 5.48 -18.85 -3.60
N PRO A 77 5.13 -20.15 -3.51
CA PRO A 77 3.74 -20.58 -3.34
C PRO A 77 3.08 -19.88 -2.15
N PRO A 78 1.81 -19.47 -2.26
CA PRO A 78 1.04 -19.00 -1.11
C PRO A 78 0.99 -20.06 0.00
N GLN A 79 0.98 -19.61 1.25
CA GLN A 79 0.72 -20.48 2.39
C GLN A 79 -0.73 -21.00 2.36
N PRO A 80 -0.99 -22.23 2.86
CA PRO A 80 -2.35 -22.69 3.09
C PRO A 80 -3.11 -21.70 3.98
N VAL A 81 -4.36 -21.42 3.63
CA VAL A 81 -5.27 -20.56 4.40
C VAL A 81 -6.45 -21.42 4.83
N HIS A 82 -6.62 -21.59 6.14
CA HIS A 82 -7.72 -22.33 6.75
C HIS A 82 -8.82 -21.39 7.23
N SER A 83 -8.43 -20.16 7.62
CA SER A 83 -9.33 -19.11 8.08
C SER A 83 -8.82 -17.73 7.67
N LEU A 84 -9.74 -16.78 7.49
CA LEU A 84 -9.41 -15.37 7.25
C LEU A 84 -8.64 -14.73 8.41
N ARG A 85 -8.62 -15.38 9.57
CA ARG A 85 -7.95 -14.94 10.79
C ARG A 85 -7.03 -16.03 11.35
N ASP A 86 -6.41 -16.82 10.48
CA ASP A 86 -5.44 -17.84 10.93
C ASP A 86 -4.41 -17.21 11.87
N PRO A 87 -4.11 -17.86 13.01
CA PRO A 87 -3.10 -17.37 13.93
C PRO A 87 -1.73 -17.37 13.26
N PHE A 88 -0.83 -16.52 13.73
CA PHE A 88 0.56 -16.52 13.27
C PHE A 88 1.18 -17.91 13.46
N ASP A 89 1.81 -18.42 12.40
CA ASP A 89 2.53 -19.69 12.42
C ASP A 89 4.05 -19.46 12.42
N PRO A 90 4.77 -19.78 13.53
CA PRO A 90 6.23 -19.69 13.58
C PRO A 90 6.92 -20.73 12.70
N GLY A 91 6.26 -21.83 12.33
CA GLY A 91 6.79 -22.93 11.51
C GLY A 91 6.90 -22.54 10.04
N ALA A 92 5.84 -21.95 9.48
CA ALA A 92 5.83 -21.37 8.14
C ALA A 92 6.82 -20.21 7.98
N PHE A 93 7.10 -19.85 6.72
CA PHE A 93 7.89 -18.65 6.43
C PHE A 93 7.21 -17.41 7.03
N ASN A 94 8.00 -16.54 7.67
CA ASN A 94 7.50 -15.30 8.22
C ASN A 94 8.64 -14.26 8.33
N PHE A 95 8.29 -12.98 8.50
CA PHE A 95 9.25 -11.88 8.48
C PHE A 95 10.19 -11.78 9.69
N THR A 96 10.07 -12.64 10.72
CA THR A 96 11.15 -12.74 11.74
C THR A 96 12.43 -13.35 11.15
N ARG A 97 12.32 -14.02 10.00
CA ARG A 97 13.42 -14.64 9.25
C ARG A 97 13.93 -13.76 8.09
N LEU A 98 13.53 -12.49 8.04
CA LEU A 98 13.98 -11.55 7.03
C LEU A 98 15.50 -11.35 7.17
N ARG A 99 16.25 -11.42 6.06
CA ARG A 99 17.69 -11.18 6.11
C ARG A 99 17.93 -9.68 6.36
N PRO A 100 18.89 -9.29 7.22
CA PRO A 100 19.18 -7.87 7.46
C PRO A 100 19.49 -7.07 6.18
N ALA A 101 20.09 -7.71 5.17
CA ALA A 101 20.38 -7.09 3.87
C ALA A 101 19.14 -6.72 3.05
N GLU A 102 17.98 -7.33 3.33
CA GLU A 102 16.70 -7.02 2.66
C GLU A 102 16.02 -5.77 3.24
N LEU A 103 16.47 -5.30 4.40
CA LEU A 103 15.98 -4.07 5.01
C LEU A 103 16.56 -2.85 4.28
N LEU A 104 15.70 -1.88 4.00
CA LEU A 104 16.10 -0.56 3.53
C LEU A 104 16.34 0.35 4.73
N PHE A 105 15.29 0.61 5.53
CA PHE A 105 15.33 1.49 6.69
C PHE A 105 14.15 1.22 7.64
N ARG A 106 14.19 1.82 8.83
CA ARG A 106 13.05 1.93 9.75
C ARG A 106 12.42 3.31 9.59
N LEU A 107 11.15 3.34 9.20
CA LEU A 107 10.35 4.55 9.05
C LEU A 107 9.79 4.97 10.42
N ARG A 108 10.18 6.15 10.91
CA ARG A 108 9.84 6.62 12.26
C ARG A 108 9.35 8.07 12.23
N ARG A 109 8.10 8.28 12.65
CA ARG A 109 7.54 9.62 12.82
C ARG A 109 8.10 10.27 14.07
N THR A 110 8.43 11.56 13.97
CA THR A 110 8.81 12.40 15.11
C THR A 110 7.92 13.62 15.18
N GLY A 111 7.42 13.95 16.37
CA GLY A 111 6.54 15.10 16.57
C GLY A 111 5.13 14.94 15.97
N GLY A 112 4.35 16.02 16.10
CA GLY A 112 2.95 16.11 15.68
C GLY A 112 1.93 15.90 16.82
N PRO A 113 0.64 16.20 16.58
CA PRO A 113 -0.42 16.01 17.54
C PRO A 113 -0.76 14.53 17.74
N GLY A 114 -0.91 14.12 19.00
CA GLY A 114 -1.25 12.75 19.39
C GLY A 114 -0.06 11.78 19.37
N PRO A 115 -0.26 10.52 19.80
CA PRO A 115 0.80 9.52 19.78
C PRO A 115 1.20 9.20 18.33
N PRO A 116 2.51 9.11 18.03
CA PRO A 116 2.98 8.67 16.71
C PRO A 116 2.56 7.22 16.47
N PRO A 117 2.37 6.79 15.21
CA PRO A 117 2.21 5.37 14.92
C PRO A 117 3.49 4.61 15.30
N ASP A 118 3.35 3.32 15.57
CA ASP A 118 4.50 2.42 15.72
C ASP A 118 5.41 2.52 14.47
N PRO A 119 6.74 2.53 14.64
CA PRO A 119 7.65 2.51 13.51
C PRO A 119 7.41 1.31 12.59
N LEU A 120 7.59 1.51 11.29
CA LEU A 120 7.52 0.45 10.29
C LEU A 120 8.92 0.13 9.78
N LEU A 121 9.26 -1.15 9.66
CA LEU A 121 10.40 -1.57 8.87
C LEU A 121 10.02 -1.56 7.39
N VAL A 122 10.89 -0.98 6.57
CA VAL A 122 10.76 -0.99 5.11
C VAL A 122 11.77 -1.99 4.56
N ALA A 123 11.28 -3.02 3.90
CA ALA A 123 12.10 -4.08 3.28
C ALA A 123 11.77 -4.24 1.81
N ILE A 124 12.69 -4.77 1.01
CA ILE A 124 12.35 -5.14 -0.38
C ILE A 124 11.29 -6.24 -0.37
N ASN A 125 10.39 -6.23 -1.36
CA ASN A 125 9.68 -7.44 -1.71
C ASN A 125 10.57 -8.27 -2.64
N ALA A 126 11.09 -9.40 -2.16
CA ALA A 126 11.97 -10.28 -2.95
C ALA A 126 11.31 -10.87 -4.22
N SER A 127 9.98 -10.71 -4.40
CA SER A 127 9.24 -11.01 -5.64
C SER A 127 8.49 -9.76 -6.15
N PRO A 128 9.21 -8.75 -6.66
CA PRO A 128 8.70 -7.42 -6.92
C PRO A 128 7.73 -7.40 -8.10
N LEU A 129 6.65 -6.64 -7.98
CA LEU A 129 5.67 -6.44 -9.06
C LEU A 129 6.17 -5.35 -10.00
N GLU A 130 6.74 -4.31 -9.39
CA GLU A 130 7.20 -3.09 -10.03
C GLU A 130 8.49 -2.61 -9.37
N ARG A 131 9.14 -1.64 -10.03
CA ARG A 131 10.26 -0.91 -9.42
C ARG A 131 9.81 -0.23 -8.12
N GLY A 132 10.65 -0.35 -7.08
CA GLY A 132 10.32 0.18 -5.76
C GLY A 132 9.28 -0.61 -4.99
N HIS A 133 8.93 -1.84 -5.40
CA HIS A 133 8.05 -2.71 -4.62
C HIS A 133 8.71 -3.13 -3.30
N VAL A 134 8.22 -2.57 -2.20
CA VAL A 134 8.65 -2.79 -0.82
C VAL A 134 7.53 -3.36 0.04
N LEU A 135 7.91 -3.90 1.18
CA LEU A 135 7.04 -4.31 2.28
C LEU A 135 7.15 -3.30 3.41
N LEU A 136 6.00 -2.92 3.96
CA LEU A 136 5.86 -2.08 5.14
C LEU A 136 5.44 -3.00 6.29
N LEU A 137 6.35 -3.21 7.23
CA LEU A 137 6.25 -4.22 8.27
C LEU A 137 6.17 -3.55 9.64
N PRO A 138 5.07 -3.72 10.39
CA PRO A 138 5.12 -3.57 11.83
C PRO A 138 6.19 -4.49 12.41
N GLU A 139 6.72 -4.16 13.60
CA GLU A 139 7.81 -4.91 14.24
C GLU A 139 7.59 -6.45 14.17
N PRO A 140 8.36 -7.19 13.33
CA PRO A 140 8.14 -8.61 13.09
C PRO A 140 8.21 -9.47 14.36
N ALA A 141 8.96 -9.03 15.38
CA ALA A 141 9.03 -9.72 16.66
C ALA A 141 7.67 -9.80 17.39
N ARG A 142 6.70 -8.94 17.05
CA ARG A 142 5.33 -8.97 17.58
C ARG A 142 4.49 -10.12 17.03
N ARG A 143 4.95 -10.80 15.96
CA ARG A 143 4.30 -11.99 15.39
C ARG A 143 2.81 -11.79 15.10
N LEU A 144 2.47 -10.62 14.55
CA LEU A 144 1.08 -10.29 14.23
C LEU A 144 0.64 -11.11 13.01
N PRO A 145 -0.53 -11.80 13.06
CA PRO A 145 -1.07 -12.47 11.88
C PRO A 145 -1.41 -11.45 10.78
N GLN A 146 -1.66 -11.90 9.55
CA GLN A 146 -2.01 -11.05 8.40
C GLN A 146 -3.45 -10.50 8.50
N VAL A 147 -3.65 -9.67 9.52
CA VAL A 147 -4.90 -8.97 9.84
C VAL A 147 -4.57 -7.48 9.93
N LEU A 148 -5.30 -6.66 9.19
CA LEU A 148 -5.03 -5.23 9.10
C LEU A 148 -5.25 -4.55 10.46
N THR A 149 -4.29 -3.73 10.89
CA THR A 149 -4.40 -2.94 12.13
C THR A 149 -4.34 -1.45 11.83
N ALA A 150 -5.02 -0.64 12.65
CA ALA A 150 -5.06 0.80 12.45
C ALA A 150 -3.68 1.47 12.54
N PRO A 151 -2.76 1.09 13.47
CA PRO A 151 -1.40 1.64 13.49
C PRO A 151 -0.60 1.31 12.22
N ALA A 152 -0.67 0.07 11.73
CA ALA A 152 0.04 -0.34 10.51
C ALA A 152 -0.48 0.37 9.27
N LEU A 153 -1.82 0.49 9.14
CA LEU A 153 -2.44 1.25 8.06
C LEU A 153 -2.06 2.73 8.13
N ARG A 154 -2.12 3.36 9.32
CA ARG A 154 -1.74 4.76 9.51
C ARG A 154 -0.31 5.02 9.05
N GLY A 155 0.66 4.23 9.53
CA GLY A 155 2.05 4.39 9.14
C GLY A 155 2.28 4.19 7.63
N ALA A 156 1.53 3.28 7.00
CA ALA A 156 1.60 3.08 5.56
C ALA A 156 0.98 4.25 4.77
N LEU A 157 -0.13 4.83 5.24
CA LEU A 157 -0.71 6.03 4.64
C LEU A 157 0.18 7.26 4.82
N GLU A 158 0.88 7.37 5.95
CA GLU A 158 1.91 8.40 6.15
C GLU A 158 3.06 8.22 5.14
N ALA A 159 3.51 6.98 4.88
CA ALA A 159 4.47 6.70 3.80
C ALA A 159 3.94 7.13 2.41
N ALA A 160 2.64 6.99 2.15
CA ALA A 160 2.03 7.49 0.92
C ALA A 160 1.98 9.04 0.85
N LEU A 161 1.92 9.72 1.99
CA LEU A 161 2.03 11.18 2.07
C LEU A 161 3.46 11.69 1.91
N LEU A 162 4.46 10.89 2.28
CA LEU A 162 5.88 11.24 2.12
C LEU A 162 6.34 11.22 0.65
N SER A 163 5.70 10.42 -0.20
CA SER A 163 6.02 10.37 -1.63
C SER A 163 5.46 11.59 -2.37
N ALA A 164 6.30 12.19 -3.23
CA ALA A 164 5.89 13.21 -4.19
C ALA A 164 5.37 12.59 -5.50
N HIS A 165 5.64 11.31 -5.75
CA HIS A 165 5.25 10.65 -6.98
C HIS A 165 3.76 10.28 -6.95
N PRO A 166 2.94 10.69 -7.93
CA PRO A 166 1.51 10.37 -7.95
C PRO A 166 1.19 8.87 -8.03
N GLY A 167 2.18 8.06 -8.42
CA GLY A 167 2.05 6.62 -8.64
C GLY A 167 2.44 5.77 -7.45
N PHE A 168 2.95 6.33 -6.36
CA PHE A 168 3.23 5.57 -5.15
C PHE A 168 1.92 5.16 -4.47
N ARG A 169 1.75 3.86 -4.28
CA ARG A 169 0.50 3.26 -3.78
C ARG A 169 0.80 2.29 -2.68
N VAL A 170 -0.14 2.20 -1.74
CA VAL A 170 -0.10 1.24 -0.64
C VAL A 170 -1.14 0.17 -0.86
N GLY A 171 -0.76 -1.09 -0.69
CA GLY A 171 -1.67 -2.23 -0.81
C GLY A 171 -1.67 -3.10 0.44
N PHE A 172 -2.81 -3.72 0.73
CA PHE A 172 -2.91 -4.79 1.71
C PHE A 172 -3.72 -5.93 1.12
N ASN A 173 -3.21 -7.15 1.24
CA ASN A 173 -3.95 -8.36 0.93
C ASN A 173 -4.25 -9.11 2.23
N GLY A 174 -5.53 -9.38 2.48
CA GLY A 174 -5.93 -10.28 3.57
C GLY A 174 -5.71 -11.75 3.19
N LEU A 175 -5.72 -12.62 4.20
CA LEU A 175 -5.85 -14.06 3.99
C LEU A 175 -7.14 -14.36 3.19
N GLY A 176 -7.08 -15.31 2.25
CA GLY A 176 -8.16 -15.54 1.27
C GLY A 176 -8.29 -14.44 0.18
N GLY A 177 -7.73 -13.25 0.41
CA GLY A 177 -7.70 -12.13 -0.52
C GLY A 177 -6.43 -12.04 -1.37
N GLY A 178 -5.65 -13.13 -1.46
CA GLY A 178 -4.40 -13.16 -2.22
C GLY A 178 -3.13 -12.85 -1.43
N ALA A 179 -3.20 -12.76 -0.10
CA ALA A 179 -2.00 -12.81 0.74
C ALA A 179 -1.26 -14.14 0.55
N SER A 180 0.06 -14.10 0.48
CA SER A 180 0.89 -15.31 0.37
C SER A 180 1.61 -15.69 1.67
N VAL A 181 1.61 -14.81 2.67
CA VAL A 181 2.30 -14.98 3.95
C VAL A 181 1.36 -14.54 5.07
N ASN A 182 1.19 -15.37 6.10
CA ASN A 182 0.46 -15.04 7.32
C ASN A 182 1.36 -14.35 8.35
N HIS A 183 1.76 -13.11 8.08
CA HIS A 183 2.45 -12.23 9.01
C HIS A 183 2.21 -10.79 8.55
N LEU A 184 1.63 -9.93 9.39
CA LEU A 184 1.20 -8.57 9.03
C LEU A 184 2.22 -7.80 8.20
N HIS A 185 1.86 -7.51 6.97
CA HIS A 185 2.59 -6.67 6.04
C HIS A 185 1.65 -5.89 5.13
N LEU A 186 2.06 -4.69 4.77
CA LEU A 186 1.50 -3.92 3.67
C LEU A 186 2.54 -3.81 2.56
N HIS A 187 2.08 -3.44 1.37
CA HIS A 187 2.89 -3.24 0.19
C HIS A 187 3.03 -1.74 -0.08
N GLY A 188 4.20 -1.29 -0.52
CA GLY A 188 4.40 0.00 -1.18
C GLY A 188 5.00 -0.22 -2.56
N LEU A 189 4.51 0.44 -3.59
CA LEU A 189 5.06 0.34 -4.95
C LEU A 189 4.68 1.55 -5.82
N TYR A 190 5.43 1.75 -6.90
CA TYR A 190 5.15 2.77 -7.91
C TYR A 190 4.51 2.09 -9.13
N LEU A 191 3.32 2.51 -9.55
CA LEU A 191 2.80 2.14 -10.89
C LEU A 191 2.97 3.32 -11.84
N GLY A 192 3.42 3.03 -13.05
CA GLY A 192 3.63 4.00 -14.12
C GLY A 192 2.35 4.38 -14.87
N GLY A 193 1.41 5.02 -14.19
CA GLY A 193 0.24 5.64 -14.84
C GLY A 193 -0.95 5.89 -13.90
N PRO A 194 -1.85 6.81 -14.28
CA PRO A 194 -3.09 7.07 -13.55
C PRO A 194 -4.04 5.87 -13.60
N LEU A 195 -4.76 5.63 -12.50
CA LEU A 195 -5.88 4.70 -12.47
C LEU A 195 -7.21 5.46 -12.55
N PRO A 196 -8.22 4.99 -13.30
CA PRO A 196 -9.53 5.65 -13.38
C PRO A 196 -10.22 5.86 -12.01
N LEU A 197 -9.89 5.00 -11.03
CA LEU A 197 -10.41 5.11 -9.66
C LEU A 197 -9.89 6.32 -8.87
N GLU A 198 -8.85 7.01 -9.36
CA GLU A 198 -8.27 8.21 -8.73
C GLU A 198 -9.24 9.41 -8.82
N GLU A 199 -10.08 9.44 -9.85
CA GLU A 199 -10.98 10.57 -10.16
C GLU A 199 -12.46 10.17 -10.05
N ALA A 200 -12.77 8.88 -10.10
CA ALA A 200 -14.14 8.40 -10.14
C ALA A 200 -14.96 8.80 -8.89
N PRO A 201 -16.18 9.33 -9.07
CA PRO A 201 -17.04 9.70 -7.95
C PRO A 201 -17.54 8.45 -7.21
N ALA A 202 -17.85 8.60 -5.93
CA ALA A 202 -18.43 7.56 -5.08
C ALA A 202 -19.79 7.99 -4.52
N GLU A 203 -20.73 7.05 -4.45
CA GLU A 203 -22.05 7.24 -3.86
C GLU A 203 -21.91 7.36 -2.33
N PRO A 204 -22.35 8.44 -1.67
CA PRO A 204 -22.21 8.58 -0.22
C PRO A 204 -23.03 7.52 0.53
N LEU A 205 -22.38 6.76 1.42
CA LEU A 205 -23.02 5.83 2.35
C LEU A 205 -23.02 6.35 3.79
N GLY A 206 -22.35 7.47 4.03
CA GLY A 206 -22.23 8.12 5.32
C GLY A 206 -21.19 9.24 5.28
N PRO A 207 -20.91 9.90 6.41
CA PRO A 207 -20.07 11.10 6.44
C PRO A 207 -18.59 10.85 6.07
N ARG A 208 -18.12 9.59 6.13
CA ARG A 208 -16.72 9.21 5.88
C ARG A 208 -16.58 7.98 4.98
N LEU A 209 -17.67 7.57 4.34
CA LEU A 209 -17.75 6.32 3.58
C LEU A 209 -18.54 6.56 2.30
N GLY A 210 -17.94 6.22 1.17
CA GLY A 210 -18.63 6.15 -0.13
C GLY A 210 -18.58 4.74 -0.70
N LEU A 211 -19.45 4.47 -1.66
CA LEU A 211 -19.42 3.29 -2.51
C LEU A 211 -18.92 3.67 -3.89
N LEU A 212 -17.72 3.20 -4.22
CA LEU A 212 -17.14 3.32 -5.54
C LEU A 212 -17.58 2.13 -6.39
N ARG A 213 -18.32 2.39 -7.47
CA ARG A 213 -18.72 1.36 -8.45
C ARG A 213 -17.82 1.34 -9.69
N ALA A 214 -16.98 2.35 -9.86
CA ALA A 214 -16.00 2.39 -10.94
C ALA A 214 -14.88 1.37 -10.71
N GLY A 215 -14.51 0.65 -11.76
CA GLY A 215 -13.46 -0.36 -11.72
C GLY A 215 -13.99 -1.80 -11.88
N PRO A 216 -13.10 -2.80 -11.75
CA PRO A 216 -13.46 -4.21 -11.93
C PRO A 216 -14.26 -4.80 -10.76
N ALA A 217 -14.29 -4.13 -9.61
CA ALA A 217 -15.06 -4.54 -8.45
C ALA A 217 -15.53 -3.31 -7.65
N PRO A 218 -16.74 -3.34 -7.07
CA PRO A 218 -17.18 -2.28 -6.18
C PRO A 218 -16.32 -2.24 -4.91
N ALA A 219 -16.04 -1.04 -4.42
CA ALA A 219 -15.22 -0.82 -3.23
C ALA A 219 -15.83 0.23 -2.31
N PHE A 220 -15.64 0.06 -1.02
CA PHE A 220 -15.83 1.11 -0.04
C PHE A 220 -14.69 2.12 -0.14
N LEU A 221 -15.03 3.38 -0.38
CA LEU A 221 -14.09 4.49 -0.46
C LEU A 221 -14.09 5.29 0.84
N PHE A 222 -12.91 5.41 1.44
CA PHE A 222 -12.60 6.36 2.50
C PHE A 222 -11.66 7.43 1.95
N PHE A 223 -11.77 8.66 2.45
CA PHE A 223 -10.97 9.77 1.96
C PHE A 223 -10.31 10.55 3.09
N ALA A 224 -8.99 10.79 2.95
CA ALA A 224 -8.24 11.68 3.82
C ALA A 224 -7.79 12.91 3.01
N PRO A 225 -8.32 14.12 3.32
CA PRO A 225 -7.87 15.35 2.67
C PRO A 225 -6.45 15.77 3.11
N GLY A 226 -5.93 15.19 4.19
CA GLY A 226 -4.61 15.52 4.74
C GLY A 226 -4.24 14.66 5.95
N PRO A 227 -3.05 14.89 6.53
CA PRO A 227 -2.46 14.04 7.57
C PRO A 227 -3.33 13.93 8.84
N ALA A 228 -4.02 15.00 9.22
CA ALA A 228 -4.91 15.02 10.39
C ALA A 228 -6.07 14.01 10.30
N ALA A 229 -6.46 13.59 9.09
CA ALA A 229 -7.53 12.62 8.89
C ALA A 229 -7.06 11.15 8.94
N LEU A 230 -5.75 10.88 8.91
CA LEU A 230 -5.23 9.52 8.73
C LEU A 230 -5.54 8.58 9.90
N GLU A 231 -5.43 9.05 11.13
CA GLU A 231 -5.73 8.22 12.30
C GLU A 231 -7.21 7.81 12.37
N PRO A 232 -8.19 8.74 12.37
CA PRO A 232 -9.59 8.34 12.40
C PRO A 232 -10.02 7.55 11.16
N LEU A 233 -9.44 7.84 9.98
CA LEU A 233 -9.68 7.06 8.77
C LEU A 233 -9.16 5.63 8.92
N SER A 234 -7.94 5.44 9.41
CA SER A 234 -7.35 4.10 9.57
C SER A 234 -8.18 3.22 10.51
N ARG A 235 -8.69 3.80 11.60
CA ARG A 235 -9.63 3.11 12.51
C ARG A 235 -10.95 2.75 11.80
N ALA A 236 -11.49 3.63 10.97
CA ALA A 236 -12.73 3.36 10.22
C ALA A 236 -12.56 2.23 9.19
N VAL A 237 -11.46 2.25 8.44
CA VAL A 237 -11.11 1.19 7.47
C VAL A 237 -10.95 -0.16 8.18
N CYS A 238 -10.25 -0.20 9.31
CA CYS A 238 -10.06 -1.45 10.06
C CYS A 238 -11.39 -2.00 10.61
N ARG A 239 -12.28 -1.15 11.14
CA ARG A 239 -13.61 -1.61 11.57
C ARG A 239 -14.43 -2.19 10.41
N ALA A 240 -14.38 -1.57 9.24
CA ALA A 240 -15.06 -2.10 8.05
C ALA A 240 -14.44 -3.43 7.59
N ALA A 241 -13.11 -3.55 7.61
CA ALA A 241 -12.41 -4.78 7.31
C ALA A 241 -12.72 -5.92 8.31
N GLU A 242 -12.79 -5.60 9.61
CA GLU A 242 -13.20 -6.53 10.66
C GLU A 242 -14.63 -7.03 10.44
N HIS A 243 -15.54 -6.15 10.02
CA HIS A 243 -16.91 -6.51 9.68
C HIS A 243 -16.97 -7.46 8.48
N LEU A 244 -16.24 -7.17 7.39
CA LEU A 244 -16.14 -8.07 6.22
C LEU A 244 -15.61 -9.45 6.63
N ALA A 245 -14.50 -9.48 7.38
CA ALA A 245 -13.93 -10.74 7.86
C ALA A 245 -14.87 -11.50 8.80
N GLY A 246 -15.63 -10.80 9.65
CA GLY A 246 -16.65 -11.38 10.53
C GLY A 246 -17.84 -11.98 9.76
N ALA A 247 -18.13 -11.44 8.58
CA ALA A 247 -19.10 -11.98 7.64
C ALA A 247 -18.52 -13.09 6.72
N GLY A 248 -17.30 -13.56 6.98
CA GLY A 248 -16.65 -14.60 6.16
C GLY A 248 -16.15 -14.11 4.80
N LEU A 249 -16.02 -12.80 4.60
CA LEU A 249 -15.52 -12.21 3.36
C LEU A 249 -14.05 -11.83 3.50
N ALA A 250 -13.20 -12.41 2.65
CA ALA A 250 -11.83 -11.92 2.47
C ALA A 250 -11.86 -10.47 1.94
N TYR A 251 -10.77 -9.72 2.09
CA TYR A 251 -10.73 -8.34 1.64
C TYR A 251 -9.33 -7.90 1.22
N ASN A 252 -9.28 -6.81 0.45
CA ASN A 252 -8.06 -6.09 0.13
C ASN A 252 -8.24 -4.59 0.39
N VAL A 253 -7.11 -3.90 0.57
CA VAL A 253 -7.06 -2.45 0.62
C VAL A 253 -6.08 -1.91 -0.41
N LEU A 254 -6.45 -0.82 -1.08
CA LEU A 254 -5.58 -0.02 -1.94
C LEU A 254 -5.69 1.43 -1.50
N ALA A 255 -4.56 2.07 -1.23
CA ALA A 255 -4.49 3.52 -1.03
C ALA A 255 -3.72 4.18 -2.18
N THR A 256 -4.27 5.27 -2.70
CA THR A 256 -3.69 6.04 -3.79
C THR A 256 -4.04 7.52 -3.65
N ARG A 257 -3.26 8.40 -4.30
CA ARG A 257 -3.60 9.82 -4.43
C ARG A 257 -4.78 9.98 -5.38
N GLY A 258 -5.65 10.92 -5.12
CA GLY A 258 -6.78 11.19 -6.02
C GLY A 258 -7.72 12.25 -5.51
N ASP A 259 -8.79 12.45 -6.26
CA ASP A 259 -9.80 13.48 -6.01
C ASP A 259 -10.70 13.10 -4.82
N PRO A 260 -11.40 14.08 -4.24
CA PRO A 260 -12.44 13.81 -3.25
C PRO A 260 -13.53 12.83 -3.77
N PRO A 261 -14.30 12.17 -2.88
CA PRO A 261 -15.36 11.24 -3.28
C PRO A 261 -16.44 11.85 -4.19
N ALA A 262 -16.65 13.17 -4.12
CA ALA A 262 -17.60 13.88 -4.97
C ALA A 262 -17.12 14.06 -6.43
N GLY A 263 -15.87 13.70 -6.73
CA GLY A 263 -15.26 13.82 -8.06
C GLY A 263 -14.41 15.07 -8.25
N PRO A 264 -13.89 15.28 -9.48
CA PRO A 264 -13.03 16.42 -9.80
C PRO A 264 -13.76 17.76 -9.61
N GLY A 265 -13.07 18.76 -9.07
CA GLY A 265 -13.61 20.13 -8.92
C GLY A 265 -14.62 20.32 -7.78
N ALA A 266 -15.06 19.26 -7.11
CA ALA A 266 -15.81 19.37 -5.86
C ALA A 266 -14.86 19.88 -4.76
N GLY A 267 -15.10 21.11 -4.28
CA GLY A 267 -14.18 21.89 -3.43
C GLY A 267 -13.35 21.07 -2.43
N GLY A 268 -12.03 21.25 -2.49
CA GLY A 268 -11.03 20.49 -1.72
C GLY A 268 -9.89 20.01 -2.62
N GLY A 269 -8.66 20.03 -2.11
CA GLY A 269 -7.50 19.51 -2.85
C GLY A 269 -7.49 17.98 -2.95
N ARG A 270 -6.65 17.44 -3.85
CA ARG A 270 -6.38 16.00 -3.92
C ARG A 270 -5.91 15.47 -2.56
N GLY A 271 -6.34 14.27 -2.21
CA GLY A 271 -6.01 13.62 -0.95
C GLY A 271 -5.63 12.15 -1.15
N LEU A 272 -5.74 11.35 -0.08
CA LEU A 272 -5.62 9.90 -0.15
C LEU A 272 -6.99 9.25 -0.21
N ARG A 273 -7.19 8.45 -1.26
CA ARG A 273 -8.34 7.55 -1.45
C ARG A 273 -7.93 6.18 -0.95
N VAL A 274 -8.65 5.65 0.05
CA VAL A 274 -8.43 4.31 0.60
C VAL A 274 -9.62 3.45 0.24
N LEU A 275 -9.40 2.48 -0.63
CA LEU A 275 -10.39 1.57 -1.19
C LEU A 275 -10.31 0.25 -0.46
N LEU A 276 -11.44 -0.21 0.09
CA LEU A 276 -11.61 -1.52 0.71
C LEU A 276 -12.65 -2.30 -0.09
N TRP A 277 -12.30 -3.48 -0.60
CA TRP A 277 -13.27 -4.33 -1.31
C TRP A 277 -13.21 -5.76 -0.81
N ALA A 278 -14.38 -6.41 -0.85
CA ALA A 278 -14.52 -7.83 -0.52
C ALA A 278 -13.98 -8.70 -1.66
N ARG A 279 -13.48 -9.87 -1.29
CA ARG A 279 -13.01 -10.94 -2.17
C ARG A 279 -13.83 -12.19 -1.92
N ARG A 280 -14.19 -12.85 -3.01
CA ARG A 280 -14.78 -14.18 -3.03
C ARG A 280 -13.79 -15.15 -3.64
#